data_AF-A0A833ENI7-F1
#
_entry.id   AF-A0A833ENI7-F1
#
_cell.length_a   1.000
_cell.length_b   1.000
_cell.length_c   1.000
_cell.angle_alpha   90.00
_cell.angle_beta   90.00
_cell.angle_gamma   90.00
#
_symmetry.space_group_name_H-M   'P 1'
#
loop_
_entity.id
_entity.type
_entity.pdbx_description
1 polymer ?
#
loop_
_entity_poly.entity_id
_entity_poly.type
_entity_poly.pdbx_seq_one_letter_code
_entity_poly.pdbx_strand_id
1 'polypeptide(L)'
;DYIEVPVLLKFLFGQNDVKPYAMVGPSIGYLLSSKMEYDLGIFGSGEEDIKDETKSIDFGVGFGGGVTMPMGKNSIFVEARYAIGFVNLNDDPEDTETEIKTNGFQVFVGMTFPIGK
;
A
#
# COMPACT_ATOMS: atom_id res chain seq x y z
N ASP A 1 -9.26 -7.98 -0.21
CA ASP A 1 -8.78 -7.26 -1.40
C ASP A 1 -9.10 -5.78 -1.37
N TYR A 2 -8.11 -4.95 -1.70
CA TYR A 2 -8.23 -3.49 -1.74
C TYR A 2 -7.69 -2.92 -3.06
N ILE A 3 -8.31 -1.85 -3.54
CA ILE A 3 -7.68 -0.91 -4.47
C ILE A 3 -7.19 0.28 -3.66
N GLU A 4 -5.88 0.55 -3.72
CA GLU A 4 -5.26 1.69 -3.03
C GLU A 4 -4.82 2.76 -4.02
N VAL A 5 -5.16 4.01 -3.73
CA VAL A 5 -4.75 5.20 -4.47
C VAL A 5 -3.92 6.10 -3.55
N PRO A 6 -2.58 6.02 -3.62
CA PRO A 6 -1.69 6.89 -2.85
C PRO A 6 -1.41 8.20 -3.60
N VAL A 7 -1.36 9.31 -2.85
CA VAL A 7 -0.90 10.62 -3.36
C VAL A 7 0.39 10.98 -2.64
N LEU A 8 1.53 10.84 -3.32
CA LEU A 8 2.86 10.97 -2.71
C LEU A 8 3.57 12.26 -3.15
N LEU A 9 4.05 13.01 -2.18
CA LEU A 9 5.06 14.05 -2.42
C LEU A 9 6.42 13.39 -2.55
N LYS A 10 7.17 13.72 -3.60
CA LYS A 10 8.48 13.15 -3.89
C LYS A 10 9.56 14.24 -3.86
N PHE A 11 10.51 14.10 -2.94
CA PHE A 11 11.62 15.02 -2.74
C PHE A 11 12.90 14.38 -3.29
N LEU A 12 13.40 14.92 -4.40
CA LEU A 12 14.66 14.47 -5.00
C LEU A 12 15.83 15.21 -4.34
N PHE A 13 16.89 14.46 -4.05
CA PHE A 13 18.12 14.98 -3.49
C PHE A 13 19.29 14.74 -4.44
N GLY A 14 20.25 15.67 -4.41
CA GLY A 14 21.47 15.61 -5.23
C GLY A 14 21.28 16.11 -6.65
N GLN A 15 22.39 16.52 -7.26
CA GLN A 15 22.48 17.00 -8.65
C GLN A 15 23.27 16.04 -9.55
N ASN A 16 23.71 14.92 -9.01
CA ASN A 16 24.54 13.93 -9.71
C ASN A 16 23.67 12.98 -10.55
N ASP A 17 24.33 12.09 -11.29
CA ASP A 17 23.65 11.07 -12.09
C ASP A 17 22.79 10.14 -11.21
N VAL A 18 23.23 9.76 -10.01
CA VAL A 18 22.38 9.03 -9.07
C VAL A 18 21.58 10.02 -8.22
N LYS A 19 20.25 10.00 -8.35
CA LYS A 19 19.33 10.89 -7.66
C LYS A 19 18.50 10.12 -6.62
N PRO A 20 18.96 10.07 -5.35
CA PRO A 20 18.14 9.57 -4.27
C PRO A 20 16.91 10.46 -4.06
N TYR A 21 15.84 9.87 -3.55
CA TYR A 21 14.63 10.59 -3.19
C TYR A 21 13.94 9.98 -1.98
N ALA A 22 13.21 10.82 -1.26
CA ALA A 22 12.24 10.40 -0.26
C ALA A 22 10.84 10.76 -0.72
N MET A 23 9.86 10.03 -0.23
CA MET A 23 8.46 10.28 -0.53
C MET A 23 7.58 10.02 0.68
N VAL A 24 6.51 10.80 0.80
CA VAL A 24 5.52 10.68 1.85
C VAL A 24 4.19 11.21 1.35
N GLY A 25 3.08 10.62 1.80
CA GLY A 25 1.78 11.17 1.53
C GLY A 25 0.63 10.25 1.95
N PRO A 26 -0.60 10.78 1.93
CA PRO A 26 -1.78 10.00 2.28
C PRO A 26 -2.09 8.94 1.22
N SER A 27 -2.79 7.90 1.62
CA SER A 27 -3.43 6.93 0.74
C SER A 27 -4.87 6.67 1.13
N ILE A 28 -5.68 6.35 0.12
CA ILE A 28 -7.06 5.90 0.29
C ILE A 28 -7.21 4.52 -0.35
N GLY A 29 -7.66 3.55 0.44
CA GLY A 29 -7.97 2.19 0.04
C GLY A 29 -9.48 1.99 -0.02
N TYR A 30 -9.96 1.29 -1.05
CA TYR A 30 -11.35 0.84 -1.14
C TYR A 30 -11.40 -0.68 -1.12
N LEU A 31 -12.17 -1.23 -0.18
CA LEU A 31 -12.35 -2.67 0.00
C LEU A 31 -13.22 -3.24 -1.12
N LEU A 32 -12.66 -4.14 -1.93
CA LEU A 32 -13.39 -4.83 -2.99
C LEU A 32 -14.08 -6.10 -2.46
N SER A 33 -13.38 -6.86 -1.62
CA SER A 33 -13.83 -8.14 -1.08
C SER A 33 -13.12 -8.41 0.23
N SER A 34 -13.84 -8.95 1.22
CA SER A 34 -13.29 -9.41 2.50
C SER A 34 -13.79 -10.82 2.72
N LYS A 35 -12.87 -11.79 2.74
CA LYS A 35 -13.20 -13.20 2.98
C LYS A 35 -12.43 -13.68 4.19
N MET A 36 -13.12 -14.36 5.09
CA MET A 36 -12.51 -15.10 6.18
C MET A 36 -12.44 -16.57 5.78
N GLU A 37 -11.23 -17.11 5.68
CA GLU A 37 -11.01 -18.55 5.51
C GLU A 37 -10.84 -19.19 6.89
N TYR A 38 -11.56 -20.28 7.14
CA TYR A 38 -11.37 -21.10 8.34
C TYR A 38 -11.12 -22.55 7.94
N ASP A 39 -10.14 -23.16 8.59
CA ASP A 39 -9.79 -24.58 8.44
C ASP A 39 -9.80 -25.23 9.82
N LEU A 40 -10.76 -26.14 10.03
CA LEU A 40 -10.93 -26.90 11.28
C LEU A 40 -10.42 -28.35 11.12
N GLY A 41 -9.60 -28.63 10.11
CA GLY A 41 -9.01 -29.94 9.85
C GLY A 41 -10.07 -30.99 9.49
N ILE A 42 -10.18 -32.04 10.29
CA ILE A 42 -11.16 -33.14 10.05
C ILE A 42 -12.63 -32.71 10.15
N PHE A 43 -12.92 -31.52 10.69
CA PHE A 43 -14.27 -30.97 10.79
C PHE A 43 -14.70 -30.15 9.58
N GLY A 44 -13.81 -29.96 8.60
CA GLY A 44 -14.06 -29.23 7.37
C GLY A 44 -13.42 -27.84 7.34
N SER A 45 -13.36 -27.28 6.14
CA SER A 45 -12.92 -25.93 5.85
C SER A 45 -14.02 -25.17 5.12
N GLY A 46 -14.07 -23.86 5.30
CA GLY A 46 -15.05 -23.00 4.64
C GLY A 46 -14.53 -21.57 4.45
N GLU A 47 -15.22 -20.84 3.58
CA GLU A 47 -15.01 -19.41 3.36
C GLU A 47 -16.29 -18.68 3.76
N GLU A 48 -16.17 -17.60 4.51
CA GLU A 48 -17.28 -16.69 4.83
C GLU A 48 -16.96 -15.29 4.30
N ASP A 49 -17.93 -14.66 3.64
CA ASP A 49 -17.81 -13.27 3.18
C ASP A 49 -18.18 -12.34 4.34
N ILE A 50 -17.18 -11.62 4.85
CA ILE A 50 -17.30 -10.72 5.99
C ILE A 50 -17.27 -9.25 5.55
N LYS A 51 -17.58 -8.98 4.27
CA LYS A 51 -17.53 -7.63 3.72
C LYS A 51 -18.51 -6.67 4.37
N ASP A 52 -19.67 -7.15 4.81
CA ASP A 52 -20.68 -6.31 5.50
C ASP A 52 -20.24 -5.91 6.92
N GLU A 53 -19.26 -6.61 7.49
CA GLU A 53 -18.67 -6.36 8.82
C GLU A 53 -17.30 -5.67 8.75
N THR A 54 -16.85 -5.32 7.53
CA THR A 54 -15.57 -4.64 7.30
C THR A 54 -15.79 -3.26 6.68
N LYS A 55 -15.10 -2.23 7.19
CA LYS A 55 -15.19 -0.89 6.61
C LYS A 55 -14.75 -0.85 5.15
N SER A 56 -15.60 -0.26 4.31
CA SER A 56 -15.37 -0.17 2.87
C SER A 56 -14.23 0.79 2.47
N ILE A 57 -13.86 1.73 3.34
CA ILE A 57 -12.81 2.71 3.09
C ILE A 57 -11.72 2.58 4.16
N ASP A 58 -10.49 2.38 3.70
CA ASP A 58 -9.28 2.42 4.52
C ASP A 58 -8.51 3.72 4.21
N PHE A 59 -8.04 4.41 5.23
CA PHE A 59 -7.21 5.60 5.10
C PHE A 59 -5.85 5.32 5.71
N GLY A 60 -4.80 5.67 4.98
CA GLY A 60 -3.43 5.43 5.40
C GLY A 60 -2.48 6.57 5.08
N VAL A 61 -1.24 6.37 5.51
CA VAL A 61 -0.08 7.15 5.06
C VAL A 61 0.96 6.19 4.53
N GLY A 62 1.55 6.56 3.40
CA GLY A 62 2.71 5.90 2.85
C GLY A 62 3.94 6.78 2.99
N PHE A 63 5.09 6.18 3.29
CA PHE A 63 6.38 6.82 3.11
C PHE A 63 7.38 5.84 2.52
N GLY A 64 8.46 6.36 1.96
CA GLY A 64 9.49 5.52 1.41
C GLY A 64 10.59 6.32 0.75
N GLY A 65 11.44 5.61 0.04
CA GLY A 65 12.57 6.21 -0.64
C GLY A 65 13.12 5.30 -1.72
N GLY A 66 13.91 5.91 -2.59
CA GLY A 66 14.51 5.20 -3.69
C GLY A 66 15.64 5.98 -4.31
N VAL A 67 16.23 5.38 -5.34
CA VAL A 67 17.24 6.00 -6.19
C VAL A 67 16.75 5.93 -7.62
N THR A 68 16.88 7.03 -8.36
CA THR A 68 16.70 7.03 -9.80
C THR A 68 18.01 7.39 -10.49
N MET A 69 18.29 6.69 -11.58
CA MET A 69 19.50 6.84 -12.38
C MET A 69 19.10 7.09 -13.83
N PRO A 70 19.55 8.19 -14.47
CA PRO A 70 19.29 8.47 -15.86
C PRO A 70 20.05 7.46 -16.73
N MET A 71 19.39 6.96 -17.77
CA MET A 71 19.93 6.07 -18.78
C MET A 71 19.56 6.65 -20.15
N GLY A 72 20.38 7.60 -20.62
CA GLY A 72 20.11 8.39 -21.82
C GLY A 72 18.92 9.33 -21.60
N LYS A 73 17.83 9.11 -22.35
CA LYS A 73 16.57 9.87 -22.21
C LYS A 73 15.63 9.30 -21.15
N ASN A 74 15.85 8.07 -20.72
CA ASN A 74 15.01 7.38 -19.77
C ASN A 74 15.67 7.42 -18.39
N SER A 75 14.97 6.92 -17.37
CA SER A 75 15.56 6.69 -16.05
C SER A 75 15.20 5.30 -15.55
N ILE A 76 16.10 4.63 -14.86
CA ILE A 76 15.79 3.44 -14.06
C ILE A 76 15.61 3.87 -12.60
N PHE A 77 14.87 3.09 -11.83
CA PHE A 77 14.74 3.32 -10.40
C PHE A 77 14.64 2.02 -9.60
N VAL A 78 15.07 2.12 -8.35
CA VAL A 78 14.83 1.14 -7.29
C VAL A 78 14.22 1.89 -6.12
N GLU A 79 13.15 1.34 -5.56
CA GLU A 79 12.34 2.04 -4.58
C GLU A 79 11.76 1.07 -3.55
N ALA A 80 11.69 1.51 -2.30
CA ALA A 80 10.97 0.83 -1.23
C ALA A 80 9.93 1.76 -0.61
N ARG A 81 8.76 1.21 -0.28
CA ARG A 81 7.66 1.90 0.38
C ARG A 81 7.18 1.12 1.59
N TYR A 82 6.74 1.85 2.59
CA TYR A 82 6.00 1.35 3.72
C TYR A 82 4.68 2.10 3.84
N ALA A 83 3.58 1.37 3.90
CA ALA A 83 2.23 1.90 4.05
C ALA A 83 1.66 1.49 5.41
N ILE A 84 1.05 2.46 6.10
CA ILE A 84 0.40 2.30 7.39
C ILE A 84 -1.06 2.72 7.22
N GLY A 85 -2.00 1.80 7.46
CA GLY A 85 -3.42 2.07 7.59
C GLY A 85 -3.74 2.59 8.99
N PHE A 86 -4.51 3.67 9.07
CA PHE A 86 -4.96 4.27 10.33
C PHE A 86 -6.34 3.79 10.76
N VAL A 87 -7.13 3.23 9.84
CA VAL A 87 -8.49 2.80 10.12
C VAL A 87 -8.47 1.46 10.82
N ASN A 88 -9.15 1.37 11.98
CA ASN A 88 -9.52 0.07 12.52
C ASN A 88 -10.56 -0.53 11.58
N LEU A 89 -10.21 -1.64 10.94
CA LEU A 89 -11.07 -2.32 9.98
C LEU A 89 -12.16 -3.17 10.65
N ASN A 90 -12.07 -3.39 11.97
CA ASN A 90 -13.11 -4.05 12.75
C ASN A 90 -14.33 -3.12 12.90
N ASP A 91 -15.48 -3.53 12.37
CA ASP A 91 -16.78 -2.83 12.50
C ASP A 91 -17.79 -3.64 13.34
N ASP A 92 -17.34 -4.65 14.07
CA ASP A 92 -18.17 -5.46 14.97
C ASP A 92 -18.59 -4.65 16.22
N PRO A 93 -19.91 -4.45 16.45
CA PRO A 93 -20.40 -3.71 17.62
C PRO A 93 -20.23 -4.45 18.96
N GLU A 94 -19.92 -5.76 18.97
CA GLU A 94 -19.78 -6.58 20.18
C GLU A 94 -18.32 -6.78 20.63
N ASP A 95 -17.33 -6.60 19.74
CA ASP A 95 -15.89 -6.71 20.04
C ASP A 95 -15.12 -5.44 19.64
N THR A 96 -15.10 -4.47 20.56
CA THR A 96 -14.41 -3.17 20.38
C THR A 96 -12.94 -3.17 20.84
N GLU A 97 -12.42 -4.28 21.38
CA GLU A 97 -11.04 -4.35 21.89
C GLU A 97 -10.04 -4.80 20.82
N THR A 98 -10.51 -5.47 19.77
CA THR A 98 -9.66 -5.96 18.69
C THR A 98 -9.46 -4.89 17.60
N GLU A 99 -8.26 -4.26 17.55
CA GLU A 99 -7.86 -3.37 16.47
C GLU A 99 -7.19 -4.13 15.32
N ILE A 100 -7.78 -4.10 14.12
CA ILE A 100 -7.18 -4.65 12.90
C ILE A 100 -6.70 -3.49 12.04
N LYS A 101 -5.37 -3.38 11.87
CA LYS A 101 -4.72 -2.34 11.05
C LYS A 101 -3.95 -2.96 9.89
N THR A 102 -4.09 -2.35 8.71
CA THR A 102 -3.33 -2.74 7.51
C THR A 102 -1.93 -2.14 7.57
N ASN A 103 -0.88 -2.95 7.36
CA ASN A 103 0.47 -2.45 7.12
C ASN A 103 1.10 -3.22 5.95
N GLY A 104 1.86 -2.53 5.10
CA GLY A 104 2.43 -3.14 3.90
C GLY A 104 3.82 -2.63 3.57
N PHE A 105 4.74 -3.54 3.26
CA PHE A 105 6.04 -3.23 2.69
C PHE A 105 6.06 -3.58 1.20
N GLN A 106 6.57 -2.67 0.37
CA GLN A 106 6.58 -2.81 -1.07
C GLN A 106 7.96 -2.47 -1.62
N VAL A 107 8.41 -3.22 -2.63
CA VAL A 107 9.67 -2.98 -3.34
C VAL A 107 9.39 -2.90 -4.83
N PHE A 108 9.99 -1.91 -5.49
CA PHE A 108 9.82 -1.65 -6.89
C PHE A 108 11.17 -1.54 -7.59
N VAL A 109 11.23 -2.10 -8.79
CA VAL A 109 12.29 -1.88 -9.76
C VAL A 109 11.62 -1.56 -11.09
N GLY A 110 12.05 -0.51 -11.77
CA GLY A 110 11.40 -0.10 -13.00
C GLY A 110 12.17 0.91 -13.83
N MET A 111 11.55 1.30 -14.94
CA MET A 111 12.04 2.30 -15.87
C MET A 111 10.97 3.37 -16.10
N THR A 112 11.39 4.64 -16.15
CA THR A 112 10.55 5.80 -16.41
C THR A 112 10.88 6.36 -17.78
N PHE A 113 9.83 6.65 -18.56
CA PHE A 113 9.90 7.25 -19.88
C PHE A 113 9.34 8.67 -19.80
N PRO A 114 10.09 9.71 -20.19
CA PRO A 114 9.54 11.06 -20.25
C PRO A 114 8.50 11.14 -21.38
N ILE A 115 7.32 11.66 -21.06
CA ILE A 115 6.25 11.93 -22.05
C ILE A 115 6.26 13.44 -22.31
N GLY A 116 6.87 13.84 -23.43
CA GLY A 116 7.07 15.25 -23.80
C GLY A 116 8.52 15.55 -24.16
N LYS A 117 8.72 16.57 -25.01
CA LYS A 117 10.04 17.05 -25.44
C LYS A 117 10.61 18.04 -24.44
#